data_AF-A0A3M1E233-F1
#
_entry.id   AF-A0A3M1E233-F1
#
_cell.length_a   1.000
_cell.length_b   1.000
_cell.length_c   1.000
_cell.angle_alpha   90.00
_cell.angle_beta   90.00
_cell.angle_gamma   90.00
#
_symmetry.space_group_name_H-M   'P 1'
#
loop_
_entity.id
_entity.type
_entity.pdbx_description
1 polymer ?
#
loop_
_entity_poly.entity_id
_entity_poly.type
_entity_poly.pdbx_seq_one_letter_code
_entity_poly.pdbx_strand_id
1 'polypeptide(L)'
;MSAAIGSAGSGRGRRWYEVADVRSSLSAARFLWHCALTYRTLRARRGVDMIASSVIDHSRIRRRAFSLVEMVMVVAILGIVAAIAAPRMTTAARSATANALTANLASVRKAIDMYYAEHGRYPGYDPSTGLPDGTFFVKQLTMFTDLSGRPSATFSAATYRYGPYLRGPFPKNPTNHLDTVHVKATPSDPNPADGSVGWIAVLSHGYFGISATNSGLDSIGIVKPGAKNDVRAAEQVGGSVLATG
;
A
#
# COMPACT_ATOMS: atom_id res chain seq x y z
N MET A 1 -54.05 28.29 37.36
CA MET A 1 -53.67 27.45 38.51
C MET A 1 -53.27 26.09 37.94
N SER A 2 -51.97 25.87 37.75
CA SER A 2 -51.11 25.05 38.63
C SER A 2 -51.19 23.58 38.21
N ALA A 3 -50.30 23.10 37.33
CA ALA A 3 -48.91 22.67 37.60
C ALA A 3 -48.84 21.32 38.33
N ALA A 4 -48.11 20.37 37.73
CA ALA A 4 -47.14 19.43 38.33
C ALA A 4 -47.09 18.12 37.51
N ILE A 5 -45.98 17.77 36.82
CA ILE A 5 -44.72 17.17 37.35
C ILE A 5 -44.97 15.71 37.79
N GLY A 6 -44.23 14.64 37.45
CA GLY A 6 -42.93 14.35 36.81
C GLY A 6 -42.68 12.83 37.07
N SER A 7 -42.04 12.09 36.15
CA SER A 7 -40.67 11.49 36.29
C SER A 7 -40.40 10.72 37.61
N ALA A 8 -39.69 9.59 37.70
CA ALA A 8 -38.85 8.82 36.80
C ALA A 8 -38.59 7.43 37.46
N GLY A 9 -38.48 6.37 36.64
CA GLY A 9 -38.02 5.05 37.08
C GLY A 9 -36.51 5.00 37.27
N SER A 10 -36.06 4.55 38.44
CA SER A 10 -34.68 4.52 38.88
C SER A 10 -33.94 3.23 38.42
N GLY A 11 -33.43 3.26 37.20
CA GLY A 11 -32.45 2.28 36.71
C GLY A 11 -31.03 2.68 37.10
N ARG A 12 -30.51 2.12 38.19
CA ARG A 12 -29.11 2.24 38.63
C ARG A 12 -28.18 1.54 37.62
N GLY A 13 -27.70 2.28 36.63
CA GLY A 13 -26.65 1.88 35.68
C GLY A 13 -25.33 2.56 36.02
N ARG A 14 -24.30 1.74 36.26
CA ARG A 14 -22.94 2.06 36.71
C ARG A 14 -22.29 3.23 35.95
N ARG A 15 -21.86 4.25 36.72
CA ARG A 15 -20.95 5.32 36.33
C ARG A 15 -19.61 4.72 35.88
N TRP A 16 -19.27 4.86 34.61
CA TRP A 16 -17.94 4.62 34.07
C TRP A 16 -17.18 5.94 34.00
N TYR A 17 -16.59 6.36 35.12
CA TYR A 17 -15.54 7.37 35.13
C TYR A 17 -14.60 7.06 36.31
N GLU A 18 -13.56 6.29 36.04
CA GLU A 18 -12.33 6.33 36.83
C GLU A 18 -11.11 6.03 35.94
N VAL A 19 -10.19 7.00 35.98
CA VAL A 19 -8.72 6.90 35.91
C VAL A 19 -8.10 6.21 34.69
N ALA A 20 -7.76 7.01 33.67
CA ALA A 20 -6.63 6.70 32.80
C ALA A 20 -5.35 7.25 33.47
N ASP A 21 -4.63 6.31 34.09
CA ASP A 21 -3.35 6.41 34.76
C ASP A 21 -2.25 6.95 33.81
N VAL A 22 -1.58 8.03 34.24
CA VAL A 22 -0.41 8.64 33.58
C VAL A 22 0.83 7.84 33.97
N ARG A 23 0.96 6.61 33.45
CA ARG A 23 2.15 5.77 33.71
C ARG A 23 2.59 4.97 32.48
N SER A 24 3.17 5.66 31.50
CA SER A 24 3.97 4.98 30.46
C SER A 24 5.11 5.84 29.90
N SER A 25 5.88 6.50 30.79
CA SER A 25 7.11 7.23 30.43
C SER A 25 8.36 6.76 31.22
N LEU A 26 8.27 5.64 31.94
CA LEU A 26 9.36 5.13 32.78
C LEU A 26 10.27 4.08 32.10
N SER A 27 10.03 3.72 30.84
CA SER A 27 10.86 2.72 30.14
C SER A 27 12.16 3.30 29.56
N ALA A 28 12.17 4.53 29.04
CA ALA A 28 13.38 5.12 28.47
C ALA A 28 14.42 5.51 29.56
N ALA A 29 13.96 6.06 30.69
CA ALA A 29 14.83 6.45 31.79
C ALA A 29 15.45 5.25 32.54
N ARG A 30 14.71 4.13 32.66
CA ARG A 30 15.23 2.88 33.27
C ARG A 30 16.33 2.21 32.45
N PHE A 31 16.25 2.28 31.12
CA PHE A 31 17.29 1.74 30.23
C PHE A 31 18.58 2.58 30.28
N LEU A 32 18.46 3.91 30.28
CA LEU A 32 19.61 4.80 30.43
C LEU A 32 20.27 4.71 31.81
N TRP A 33 19.48 4.47 32.87
CA TRP A 33 20.01 4.31 34.23
C TRP A 33 20.81 3.01 34.40
N HIS A 34 20.38 1.91 33.77
CA HIS A 34 21.16 0.65 33.78
C HIS A 34 22.45 0.73 32.95
N CYS A 35 22.45 1.46 31.82
CA CYS A 35 23.67 1.72 31.04
C CYS A 35 24.66 2.63 31.80
N ALA A 36 24.19 3.65 32.52
CA ALA A 36 25.06 4.56 33.27
C ALA A 36 25.71 3.88 34.50
N LEU A 37 25.02 2.92 35.13
CA LEU A 37 25.56 2.18 36.28
C LEU A 37 26.64 1.18 35.88
N THR A 38 26.58 0.61 34.67
CA THR A 38 27.66 -0.23 34.11
C THR A 38 28.88 0.59 33.70
N TYR A 39 28.69 1.82 33.23
CA TYR A 39 29.81 2.70 32.87
C TYR A 39 30.60 3.20 34.09
N ARG A 40 29.95 3.41 35.25
CA ARG A 40 30.60 3.97 36.45
C ARG A 40 31.49 3.01 37.23
N THR A 41 31.49 1.72 36.94
CA THR A 41 32.38 0.74 37.59
C THR A 41 33.66 0.43 36.79
N LEU A 42 33.81 0.98 35.59
CA LEU A 42 35.02 0.77 34.76
C LEU A 42 36.10 1.85 34.93
N ARG A 43 35.84 2.92 35.69
CA ARG A 43 36.79 4.03 35.91
C ARG A 43 37.36 4.06 37.33
N ALA A 44 37.72 2.91 37.88
CA ALA A 44 38.40 2.86 39.17
C ALA A 44 39.28 1.61 39.29
N ARG A 45 40.48 1.67 38.69
CA ARG A 45 41.73 1.03 39.17
C ARG A 45 42.82 1.17 38.10
N ARG A 46 44.07 1.33 38.57
CA ARG A 46 45.33 1.64 37.86
C ARG A 46 45.58 3.16 37.85
N GLY A 47 46.17 3.73 38.89
CA GLY A 47 47.41 3.26 39.50
C GLY A 47 48.53 3.60 38.53
N VAL A 48 48.90 4.88 38.54
CA VAL A 48 50.12 5.38 37.90
C VAL A 48 51.24 5.01 38.84
N ASP A 49 51.96 3.95 38.52
CA ASP A 49 53.30 3.69 39.04
C ASP A 49 54.04 2.75 38.07
N MET A 50 55.34 3.00 37.95
CA MET A 50 56.39 2.08 37.49
C MET A 50 56.77 2.08 36.00
N ILE A 51 57.67 3.01 35.70
CA ILE A 51 58.95 2.82 34.99
C ILE A 51 59.21 1.35 34.57
N ALA A 52 59.10 1.08 33.27
CA ALA A 52 59.92 0.07 32.59
C ALA A 52 59.88 0.34 31.08
N SER A 53 60.97 0.92 30.58
CA SER A 53 61.37 0.76 29.19
C SER A 53 61.46 -0.74 28.87
N SER A 54 60.64 -1.23 27.94
CA SER A 54 61.02 -2.36 27.10
C SER A 54 60.16 -2.40 25.85
N VAL A 55 60.74 -1.91 24.76
CA VAL A 55 60.64 -2.47 23.40
C VAL A 55 59.22 -2.88 22.99
N ILE A 56 58.54 -1.99 22.26
CA ILE A 56 57.46 -2.39 21.36
C ILE A 56 58.09 -3.25 20.28
N ASP A 57 58.09 -4.57 20.49
CA ASP A 57 58.40 -5.54 19.44
C ASP A 57 57.34 -5.37 18.36
N HIS A 58 57.75 -4.74 17.25
CA HIS A 58 56.99 -4.71 16.02
C HIS A 58 57.04 -6.11 15.44
N SER A 59 56.24 -7.01 16.01
CA SER A 59 55.94 -8.30 15.40
C SER A 59 55.40 -7.98 14.01
N ARG A 60 56.27 -8.12 13.01
CA ARG A 60 55.93 -7.85 11.62
C ARG A 60 54.88 -8.88 11.26
N ILE A 61 53.60 -8.48 11.30
CA ILE A 61 52.52 -9.24 10.69
C ILE A 61 52.95 -9.42 9.24
N ARG A 62 53.47 -10.60 8.90
CA ARG A 62 53.88 -10.93 7.55
C ARG A 62 52.62 -10.81 6.72
N ARG A 63 52.51 -9.72 5.95
CA ARG A 63 51.43 -9.57 4.97
C ARG A 63 51.61 -10.70 3.97
N ARG A 64 50.80 -11.74 4.10
CA ARG A 64 50.71 -12.80 3.08
C ARG A 64 50.21 -12.10 1.82
N ALA A 65 51.07 -12.02 0.81
CA ALA A 65 50.66 -11.55 -0.50
C ALA A 65 49.68 -12.58 -1.08
N PHE A 66 48.49 -12.13 -1.49
CA PHE A 66 47.49 -12.96 -2.15
C PHE A 66 48.08 -13.60 -3.41
N SER A 67 47.83 -14.89 -3.61
CA SER A 67 48.21 -15.56 -4.86
C SER A 67 47.28 -15.13 -5.99
N LEU A 68 47.81 -14.98 -7.22
CA LEU A 68 46.98 -14.70 -8.39
C LEU A 68 45.93 -15.80 -8.61
N VAL A 69 46.32 -17.05 -8.35
CA VAL A 69 45.42 -18.22 -8.42
C VAL A 69 44.28 -18.11 -7.42
N GLU A 70 44.54 -17.53 -6.25
CA GLU A 70 43.55 -17.37 -5.18
C GLU A 70 42.45 -16.39 -5.59
N MET A 71 42.81 -15.28 -6.25
CA MET A 71 41.79 -14.37 -6.77
C MET A 71 41.05 -14.96 -7.98
N VAL A 72 41.75 -15.68 -8.86
CA VAL A 72 41.15 -16.31 -10.05
C VAL A 72 40.10 -17.37 -9.67
N MET A 73 40.39 -18.24 -8.71
CA MET A 73 39.39 -19.24 -8.30
C MET A 73 38.17 -18.58 -7.62
N VAL A 74 38.38 -17.49 -6.87
CA VAL A 74 37.29 -16.77 -6.18
C VAL A 74 36.33 -16.15 -7.20
N VAL A 75 36.85 -15.42 -8.19
CA VAL A 75 35.98 -14.83 -9.23
C VAL A 75 35.33 -15.89 -10.11
N ALA A 76 36.01 -17.03 -10.33
CA ALA A 76 35.43 -18.17 -11.06
C ALA A 76 34.22 -18.77 -10.29
N ILE A 77 34.36 -19.01 -8.99
CA ILE A 77 33.27 -19.54 -8.16
C ILE A 77 32.13 -18.50 -8.05
N LEU A 78 32.43 -17.22 -7.87
CA LEU A 78 31.43 -16.15 -7.85
C LEU A 78 30.66 -16.06 -9.19
N GLY A 79 31.34 -16.26 -10.33
CA GLY A 79 30.72 -16.31 -11.64
C GLY A 79 29.71 -17.46 -11.78
N ILE A 80 30.06 -18.65 -11.30
CA ILE A 80 29.17 -19.83 -11.33
C ILE A 80 27.93 -19.59 -10.45
N VAL A 81 28.12 -19.07 -9.23
CA VAL A 81 27.01 -18.76 -8.32
C VAL A 81 26.08 -17.68 -8.92
N ALA A 82 26.66 -16.62 -9.50
CA ALA A 82 25.89 -15.54 -10.13
C ALA A 82 25.06 -16.04 -11.32
N ALA A 83 25.62 -16.92 -12.16
CA ALA A 83 24.93 -17.48 -13.33
C ALA A 83 23.67 -18.29 -12.96
N ILE A 84 23.70 -19.02 -11.83
CA ILE A 84 22.54 -19.79 -11.35
C ILE A 84 21.54 -18.89 -10.61
N ALA A 85 22.03 -17.91 -9.85
CA ALA A 85 21.19 -17.02 -9.04
C ALA A 85 20.42 -16.00 -9.88
N ALA A 86 21.07 -15.38 -10.88
CA ALA A 86 20.49 -14.30 -11.68
C ALA A 86 19.12 -14.62 -12.32
N PRO A 87 18.92 -15.75 -13.04
CA PRO A 87 17.62 -16.04 -13.66
C PRO A 87 16.51 -16.36 -12.65
N ARG A 88 16.85 -16.86 -11.45
CA ARG A 88 15.86 -17.13 -10.39
C ARG A 88 15.35 -15.84 -9.73
N MET A 89 16.20 -14.84 -9.60
CA MET A 89 15.80 -13.55 -9.02
C MET A 89 14.82 -12.78 -9.91
N THR A 90 14.98 -12.84 -11.24
CA THR A 90 14.09 -12.12 -12.18
C THR A 90 12.69 -12.74 -12.24
N THR A 91 12.59 -14.07 -12.21
CA THR A 91 11.31 -14.79 -12.19
C THR A 91 10.55 -14.59 -10.89
N ALA A 92 11.23 -14.63 -9.75
CA ALA A 92 10.64 -14.30 -8.45
C ALA A 92 10.10 -12.87 -8.41
N ALA A 93 10.85 -11.89 -8.92
CA ALA A 93 10.42 -10.50 -8.99
C ALA A 93 9.16 -10.33 -9.87
N ARG A 94 9.12 -10.95 -11.05
CA ARG A 94 7.94 -10.92 -11.94
C ARG A 94 6.70 -11.52 -11.29
N SER A 95 6.85 -12.66 -10.60
CA SER A 95 5.76 -13.29 -9.86
C SER A 95 5.24 -12.40 -8.73
N ALA A 96 6.14 -11.75 -7.97
CA ALA A 96 5.75 -10.79 -6.94
C ALA A 96 4.94 -9.62 -7.51
N THR A 97 5.37 -9.05 -8.64
CA THR A 97 4.65 -7.98 -9.36
C THR A 97 3.25 -8.44 -9.81
N ALA A 98 3.13 -9.62 -10.41
CA ALA A 98 1.85 -10.16 -10.87
C ALA A 98 0.88 -10.46 -9.71
N ASN A 99 1.40 -10.97 -8.59
CA ASN A 99 0.61 -11.24 -7.38
C ASN A 99 0.11 -9.94 -6.74
N ALA A 100 1.00 -8.94 -6.59
CA ALA A 100 0.61 -7.63 -6.07
C ALA A 100 -0.45 -6.96 -6.94
N LEU A 101 -0.31 -7.10 -8.25
CA LEU A 101 -1.24 -6.54 -9.21
C LEU A 101 -2.63 -7.20 -9.13
N THR A 102 -2.67 -8.53 -9.08
CA THR A 102 -3.93 -9.28 -8.92
C THR A 102 -4.63 -8.93 -7.62
N ALA A 103 -3.88 -8.80 -6.51
CA ALA A 103 -4.41 -8.39 -5.22
C ALA A 103 -4.98 -6.96 -5.26
N ASN A 104 -4.25 -6.02 -5.88
CA ASN A 104 -4.69 -4.63 -6.02
C ASN A 104 -5.97 -4.54 -6.88
N LEU A 105 -6.02 -5.26 -8.01
CA LEU A 105 -7.20 -5.31 -8.87
C LEU A 105 -8.43 -5.86 -8.13
N ALA A 106 -8.26 -6.96 -7.38
CA ALA A 106 -9.36 -7.54 -6.61
C ALA A 106 -9.88 -6.59 -5.53
N SER A 107 -8.98 -5.92 -4.81
CA SER A 107 -9.32 -4.94 -3.77
C SER A 107 -10.09 -3.75 -4.34
N VAL A 108 -9.61 -3.15 -5.44
CA VAL A 108 -10.27 -1.99 -6.06
C VAL A 108 -11.60 -2.37 -6.70
N ARG A 109 -11.70 -3.51 -7.40
CA ARG A 109 -12.97 -3.97 -7.98
C ARG A 109 -14.05 -4.18 -6.93
N LYS A 110 -13.70 -4.82 -5.81
CA LYS A 110 -14.62 -4.96 -4.68
C LYS A 110 -15.07 -3.61 -4.12
N ALA A 111 -14.16 -2.64 -4.02
CA ALA A 111 -14.48 -1.29 -3.58
C ALA A 111 -15.42 -0.56 -4.55
N ILE A 112 -15.22 -0.74 -5.87
CA ILE A 112 -16.11 -0.22 -6.92
C ILE A 112 -17.51 -0.81 -6.78
N ASP A 113 -17.62 -2.13 -6.58
CA ASP A 113 -18.91 -2.80 -6.43
C ASP A 113 -19.67 -2.31 -5.20
N MET A 114 -18.96 -2.11 -4.08
CA MET A 114 -19.54 -1.53 -2.86
C MET A 114 -19.98 -0.07 -3.08
N TYR A 115 -19.18 0.73 -3.78
CA TYR A 115 -19.56 2.11 -4.12
C TYR A 115 -20.83 2.14 -4.99
N TYR A 116 -20.88 1.27 -6.01
CA TYR A 116 -22.03 1.16 -6.91
C TYR A 116 -23.30 0.73 -6.17
N ALA A 117 -23.19 -0.22 -5.22
CA ALA A 117 -24.31 -0.66 -4.40
C ALA A 117 -24.93 0.48 -3.56
N GLU A 118 -24.13 1.46 -3.12
CA GLU A 118 -24.60 2.59 -2.31
C GLU A 118 -25.06 3.80 -3.16
N HIS A 119 -24.43 4.04 -4.31
CA HIS A 119 -24.65 5.25 -5.11
C HIS A 119 -25.44 5.02 -6.41
N GLY A 120 -25.63 3.76 -6.83
CA GLY A 120 -26.26 3.39 -8.10
C GLY A 120 -25.48 3.82 -9.35
N ARG A 121 -24.21 4.25 -9.19
CA ARG A 121 -23.33 4.69 -10.27
C ARG A 121 -21.89 4.31 -9.96
N TYR A 122 -21.07 4.11 -10.98
CA TYR A 122 -19.65 3.84 -10.81
C TYR A 122 -18.90 5.10 -10.34
N PRO A 123 -17.84 4.95 -9.51
CA PRO A 123 -17.03 6.07 -9.06
C PRO A 123 -16.24 6.67 -10.22
N GLY A 124 -15.86 7.93 -10.13
CA GLY A 124 -15.09 8.67 -11.13
C GLY A 124 -15.85 9.79 -11.82
N TYR A 125 -17.12 10.03 -11.50
CA TYR A 125 -17.81 11.24 -11.92
C TYR A 125 -17.61 12.35 -10.88
N ASP A 126 -17.24 13.53 -11.35
CA ASP A 126 -17.28 14.75 -10.56
C ASP A 126 -18.76 15.15 -10.31
N PRO A 127 -19.23 15.23 -9.06
CA PRO A 127 -20.62 15.57 -8.75
C PRO A 127 -21.02 17.02 -9.09
N SER A 128 -20.05 17.89 -9.41
CA SER A 128 -20.30 19.29 -9.78
C SER A 128 -20.42 19.47 -11.30
N THR A 129 -19.61 18.76 -12.08
CA THR A 129 -19.59 18.87 -13.55
C THR A 129 -20.28 17.71 -14.27
N GLY A 130 -20.44 16.57 -13.60
CA GLY A 130 -20.94 15.32 -14.20
C GLY A 130 -19.94 14.65 -15.15
N LEU A 131 -18.69 15.13 -15.21
CA LEU A 131 -17.67 14.63 -16.13
C LEU A 131 -16.77 13.56 -15.46
N PRO A 132 -16.17 12.65 -16.24
CA PRO A 132 -15.17 11.71 -15.75
C PRO A 132 -13.91 12.42 -15.24
N ASP A 133 -13.47 12.08 -14.02
CA ASP A 133 -12.23 12.55 -13.40
C ASP A 133 -11.61 11.46 -12.50
N GLY A 134 -10.35 11.12 -12.77
CA GLY A 134 -9.56 10.18 -11.98
C GLY A 134 -9.28 10.61 -10.55
N THR A 135 -9.23 11.92 -10.30
CA THR A 135 -9.07 12.46 -8.95
C THR A 135 -10.29 12.16 -8.11
N PHE A 136 -11.49 12.35 -8.68
CA PHE A 136 -12.73 11.99 -7.99
C PHE A 136 -12.86 10.49 -7.81
N PHE A 137 -12.45 9.69 -8.80
CA PHE A 137 -12.42 8.22 -8.68
C PHE A 137 -11.65 7.78 -7.42
N VAL A 138 -10.43 8.29 -7.26
CA VAL A 138 -9.58 7.95 -6.11
C VAL A 138 -10.20 8.44 -4.80
N LYS A 139 -10.67 9.69 -4.76
CA LYS A 139 -11.27 10.27 -3.53
C LYS A 139 -12.54 9.54 -3.13
N GLN A 140 -13.41 9.19 -4.07
CA GLN A 140 -14.66 8.47 -3.79
C GLN A 140 -14.43 7.07 -3.21
N LEU A 141 -13.34 6.41 -3.57
CA LEU A 141 -13.00 5.09 -3.02
C LEU A 141 -12.24 5.15 -1.69
N THR A 142 -11.50 6.23 -1.43
CA THR A 142 -10.60 6.37 -0.26
C THR A 142 -11.16 7.26 0.86
N MET A 143 -12.15 8.10 0.58
CA MET A 143 -12.75 9.04 1.53
C MET A 143 -14.23 8.72 1.77
N PHE A 144 -14.86 9.45 2.71
CA PHE A 144 -16.30 9.39 2.90
C PHE A 144 -17.02 10.14 1.80
N THR A 145 -18.24 9.73 1.46
CA THR A 145 -19.03 10.35 0.40
C THR A 145 -20.47 10.65 0.85
N ASP A 146 -21.05 11.68 0.24
CA ASP A 146 -22.49 11.93 0.29
C ASP A 146 -23.23 11.13 -0.81
N LEU A 147 -24.56 11.19 -0.84
CA LEU A 147 -25.37 10.44 -1.82
C LEU A 147 -25.04 10.81 -3.29
N SER A 148 -24.46 11.99 -3.53
CA SER A 148 -24.06 12.45 -4.87
C SER A 148 -22.63 12.04 -5.22
N GLY A 149 -21.90 11.41 -4.30
CA GLY A 149 -20.49 11.02 -4.48
C GLY A 149 -19.50 12.15 -4.18
N ARG A 150 -19.88 13.20 -3.44
CA ARG A 150 -18.92 14.25 -3.04
C ARG A 150 -18.03 13.76 -1.91
N PRO A 151 -16.69 13.79 -2.09
CA PRO A 151 -15.79 13.25 -1.09
C PRO A 151 -15.55 14.23 0.07
N SER A 152 -15.39 13.67 1.27
CA SER A 152 -15.00 14.36 2.49
C SER A 152 -14.01 13.51 3.28
N ALA A 153 -12.95 14.14 3.78
CA ALA A 153 -12.00 13.48 4.68
C ALA A 153 -12.61 13.15 6.06
N THR A 154 -13.74 13.76 6.40
CA THR A 154 -14.40 13.61 7.71
C THR A 154 -15.77 12.97 7.56
N PHE A 155 -16.03 11.95 8.37
CA PHE A 155 -17.34 11.31 8.46
C PHE A 155 -18.39 12.26 9.04
N SER A 156 -19.58 12.24 8.46
CA SER A 156 -20.75 12.94 8.99
C SER A 156 -22.01 12.11 8.77
N ALA A 157 -22.68 11.74 9.86
CA ALA A 157 -23.91 10.96 9.81
C ALA A 157 -25.09 11.71 9.14
N ALA A 158 -24.98 13.03 8.91
CA ALA A 158 -25.96 13.81 8.19
C ALA A 158 -25.70 13.81 6.67
N THR A 159 -24.44 14.03 6.27
CA THR A 159 -24.07 14.33 4.88
C THR A 159 -23.12 13.30 4.27
N TYR A 160 -22.01 12.98 4.94
CA TYR A 160 -20.94 12.11 4.43
C TYR A 160 -20.93 10.77 5.17
N ARG A 161 -21.90 9.92 4.84
CA ARG A 161 -22.20 8.67 5.56
C ARG A 161 -21.62 7.42 4.91
N TYR A 162 -21.28 7.50 3.63
CA TYR A 162 -20.88 6.37 2.80
C TYR A 162 -19.36 6.23 2.74
N GLY A 163 -18.86 5.00 2.54
CA GLY A 163 -17.42 4.71 2.49
C GLY A 163 -16.66 4.92 3.82
N PRO A 164 -15.31 4.98 3.78
CA PRO A 164 -14.45 4.70 2.64
C PRO A 164 -14.47 3.21 2.28
N TYR A 165 -14.29 2.91 1.00
CA TYR A 165 -14.38 1.54 0.46
C TYR A 165 -13.02 0.84 0.45
N LEU A 166 -11.94 1.60 0.46
CA LEU A 166 -10.57 1.11 0.61
C LEU A 166 -10.03 1.45 2.00
N ARG A 167 -9.39 0.46 2.64
CA ARG A 167 -8.72 0.59 3.93
C ARG A 167 -7.26 1.05 3.73
N GLY A 168 -7.06 2.25 3.21
CA GLY A 168 -5.71 2.80 2.98
C GLY A 168 -5.61 3.72 1.77
N PRO A 169 -4.39 4.18 1.43
CA PRO A 169 -4.17 4.94 0.20
C PRO A 169 -4.50 4.08 -1.02
N PHE A 170 -4.83 4.74 -2.13
CA PHE A 170 -5.08 4.05 -3.39
C PHE A 170 -3.84 3.26 -3.83
N PRO A 171 -3.97 1.99 -4.27
CA PRO A 171 -2.82 1.16 -4.58
C PRO A 171 -2.05 1.70 -5.78
N LYS A 172 -0.72 1.71 -5.68
CA LYS A 172 0.16 1.97 -6.82
C LYS A 172 0.15 0.78 -7.76
N ASN A 173 0.16 1.06 -9.05
CA ASN A 173 0.36 0.05 -10.08
C ASN A 173 1.78 -0.53 -9.95
N PRO A 174 1.94 -1.85 -9.75
CA PRO A 174 3.26 -2.48 -9.63
C PRO A 174 4.16 -2.36 -10.87
N THR A 175 3.61 -1.98 -12.03
CA THR A 175 4.34 -1.93 -13.30
C THR A 175 5.00 -0.58 -13.57
N ASN A 176 4.35 0.52 -13.19
CA ASN A 176 4.84 1.89 -13.42
C ASN A 176 4.87 2.74 -12.15
N HIS A 177 4.53 2.16 -11.00
CA HIS A 177 4.56 2.79 -9.67
C HIS A 177 3.68 4.04 -9.49
N LEU A 178 2.73 4.25 -10.41
CA LEU A 178 1.77 5.34 -10.36
C LEU A 178 0.47 4.89 -9.67
N ASP A 179 -0.14 5.80 -8.91
CA ASP A 179 -1.47 5.66 -8.29
C ASP A 179 -2.56 6.44 -9.05
N THR A 180 -2.18 7.09 -10.16
CA THR A 180 -3.10 7.86 -11.00
C THR A 180 -4.05 6.95 -11.77
N VAL A 181 -5.30 7.40 -11.89
CA VAL A 181 -6.36 6.68 -12.62
C VAL A 181 -6.81 7.55 -13.78
N HIS A 182 -6.89 6.98 -14.97
CA HIS A 182 -7.61 7.58 -16.10
C HIS A 182 -9.00 6.97 -16.18
N VAL A 183 -10.00 7.83 -16.17
CA VAL A 183 -11.40 7.43 -16.17
C VAL A 183 -11.98 7.74 -17.54
N LYS A 184 -12.54 6.70 -18.16
CA LYS A 184 -13.14 6.76 -19.49
C LYS A 184 -14.65 6.74 -19.34
N ALA A 185 -15.35 7.57 -20.09
CA ALA A 185 -16.81 7.50 -20.15
C ALA A 185 -17.23 6.21 -20.87
N THR A 186 -16.57 5.91 -21.99
CA THR A 186 -16.88 4.76 -22.84
C THR A 186 -15.66 3.87 -23.07
N PRO A 187 -15.83 2.58 -23.41
CA PRO A 187 -14.71 1.70 -23.70
C PRO A 187 -13.88 2.15 -24.91
N SER A 188 -14.52 2.87 -25.85
CA SER A 188 -13.93 3.39 -27.08
C SER A 188 -13.00 4.59 -26.89
N ASP A 189 -13.07 5.29 -25.75
CA ASP A 189 -12.19 6.45 -25.51
C ASP A 189 -10.71 6.01 -25.58
N PRO A 190 -9.81 6.76 -26.21
CA PRO A 190 -8.41 6.36 -26.30
C PRO A 190 -7.74 6.41 -24.93
N ASN A 191 -6.89 5.43 -24.63
CA ASN A 191 -6.04 5.50 -23.44
C ASN A 191 -4.92 6.54 -23.69
N PRO A 192 -4.50 7.30 -22.67
CA PRO A 192 -3.35 8.20 -22.79
C PRO A 192 -2.09 7.42 -23.15
N ALA A 193 -1.40 7.85 -24.21
CA ALA A 193 -0.26 7.15 -24.81
C ALA A 193 1.10 7.54 -24.20
N ASP A 194 1.09 8.44 -23.21
CA ASP A 194 2.25 9.08 -22.59
C ASP A 194 2.83 8.31 -21.39
N GLY A 195 2.15 7.25 -20.94
CA GLY A 195 2.54 6.50 -19.75
C GLY A 195 2.36 7.27 -18.43
N SER A 196 1.63 8.39 -18.43
CA SER A 196 1.41 9.24 -17.25
C SER A 196 0.41 8.66 -16.24
N VAL A 197 -0.20 7.50 -16.58
CA VAL A 197 -1.31 6.91 -15.83
C VAL A 197 -0.97 5.52 -15.33
N GLY A 198 -1.31 5.23 -14.07
CA GLY A 198 -1.20 3.90 -13.46
C GLY A 198 -2.34 2.95 -13.85
N TRP A 199 -3.58 3.40 -13.76
CA TRP A 199 -4.77 2.56 -13.89
C TRP A 199 -5.80 3.13 -14.86
N ILE A 200 -6.67 2.27 -15.38
CA ILE A 200 -7.78 2.65 -16.26
C ILE A 200 -9.08 2.18 -15.63
N ALA A 201 -10.06 3.09 -15.57
CA ALA A 201 -11.45 2.79 -15.21
C ALA A 201 -12.37 3.15 -16.38
N VAL A 202 -13.43 2.36 -16.61
CA VAL A 202 -14.47 2.66 -17.60
C VAL A 202 -15.83 2.72 -16.90
N LEU A 203 -16.46 3.88 -16.95
CA LEU A 203 -17.66 4.18 -16.17
C LEU A 203 -18.92 3.52 -16.71
N SER A 204 -18.99 3.21 -18.00
CA SER A 204 -20.18 2.59 -18.60
C SER A 204 -20.51 1.20 -18.04
N HIS A 205 -19.51 0.44 -17.56
CA HIS A 205 -19.70 -0.95 -17.11
C HIS A 205 -18.82 -1.33 -15.90
N GLY A 206 -18.23 -0.35 -15.19
CA GLY A 206 -17.45 -0.61 -13.98
C GLY A 206 -16.11 -1.32 -14.19
N TYR A 207 -15.62 -1.38 -15.42
CA TYR A 207 -14.34 -2.03 -15.70
C TYR A 207 -13.19 -1.28 -15.03
N PHE A 208 -12.33 -2.01 -14.34
CA PHE A 208 -11.08 -1.50 -13.77
C PHE A 208 -9.91 -2.40 -14.15
N GLY A 209 -8.84 -1.78 -14.64
CA GLY A 209 -7.66 -2.45 -15.16
C GLY A 209 -6.42 -1.57 -15.15
N ILE A 210 -5.34 -2.10 -15.71
CA ILE A 210 -4.03 -1.47 -15.71
C ILE A 210 -3.92 -0.53 -16.90
N SER A 211 -3.31 0.64 -16.70
CA SER A 211 -2.85 1.46 -17.81
C SER A 211 -1.53 0.91 -18.32
N ALA A 212 -1.54 0.32 -19.51
CA ALA A 212 -0.33 -0.21 -20.11
C ALA A 212 -0.28 0.00 -21.62
N THR A 213 0.89 0.41 -22.08
CA THR A 213 1.33 0.19 -23.46
C THR A 213 1.44 -1.31 -23.72
N ASN A 214 1.28 -1.76 -24.98
CA ASN A 214 1.25 -3.19 -25.33
C ASN A 214 2.44 -3.98 -24.74
N SER A 215 3.63 -3.37 -24.67
CA SER A 215 4.87 -3.95 -24.12
C SER A 215 4.85 -4.18 -22.59
N GLY A 216 4.05 -3.43 -21.83
CA GLY A 216 4.00 -3.52 -20.37
C GLY A 216 3.17 -4.69 -19.83
N LEU A 217 2.21 -5.19 -20.62
CA LEU A 217 1.36 -6.33 -20.25
C LEU A 217 1.99 -7.66 -20.67
N ASP A 218 2.64 -7.69 -21.83
CA ASP A 218 3.38 -8.86 -22.33
C ASP A 218 4.58 -9.20 -21.43
N SER A 219 5.23 -8.19 -20.82
CA SER A 219 6.36 -8.38 -19.91
C SER A 219 5.98 -8.99 -18.54
N ILE A 220 4.69 -9.02 -18.21
CA ILE A 220 4.14 -9.54 -16.94
C ILE A 220 3.30 -10.80 -17.18
N GLY A 221 3.08 -11.19 -18.44
CA GLY A 221 2.31 -12.38 -18.81
C GLY A 221 0.81 -12.23 -18.59
N ILE A 222 0.30 -11.00 -18.50
CA ILE A 222 -1.13 -10.71 -18.38
C ILE A 222 -1.64 -10.32 -19.76
N VAL A 223 -2.43 -11.20 -20.37
CA VAL A 223 -3.11 -10.91 -21.64
C VAL A 223 -4.07 -9.74 -21.43
N LYS A 224 -3.97 -8.71 -22.28
CA LYS A 224 -4.91 -7.58 -22.31
C LYS A 224 -6.35 -8.10 -22.40
N PRO A 225 -7.26 -7.73 -21.48
CA PRO A 225 -8.67 -7.72 -21.81
C PRO A 225 -8.88 -6.74 -22.97
N GLY A 226 -9.19 -7.26 -24.15
CA GLY A 226 -9.39 -6.47 -25.37
C GLY A 226 -8.23 -6.46 -26.37
N ALA A 227 -7.17 -7.24 -26.19
CA ALA A 227 -6.29 -7.59 -27.32
C ALA A 227 -7.01 -8.65 -28.16
N LYS A 228 -7.94 -8.21 -29.02
CA LYS A 228 -8.62 -8.98 -30.07
C LYS A 228 -8.94 -10.42 -29.67
N ASN A 229 -10.12 -10.65 -29.05
CA ASN A 229 -10.91 -11.91 -29.03
C ASN A 229 -11.55 -12.28 -27.68
N ASP A 230 -11.43 -11.48 -26.62
CA ASP A 230 -12.13 -11.75 -25.35
C ASP A 230 -13.60 -11.27 -25.40
N VAL A 231 -14.42 -11.99 -26.18
CA VAL A 231 -15.88 -11.78 -26.30
C VAL A 231 -16.61 -12.04 -24.97
N ARG A 232 -15.96 -12.70 -24.00
CA ARG A 232 -16.55 -13.04 -22.69
C ARG A 232 -16.93 -11.84 -21.81
N ALA A 233 -16.28 -10.69 -21.97
CA ALA A 233 -16.66 -9.48 -21.21
C ALA A 233 -17.83 -8.71 -21.86
N ALA A 234 -18.07 -8.90 -23.17
CA ALA A 234 -19.22 -8.32 -23.87
C ALA A 234 -20.46 -9.22 -23.81
N GLU A 235 -20.28 -10.53 -23.73
CA GLU A 235 -21.38 -11.51 -23.82
C GLU A 235 -22.13 -11.74 -22.50
N GLN A 236 -21.53 -11.42 -21.35
CA GLN A 236 -22.20 -11.58 -20.04
C GLN A 236 -23.26 -10.51 -19.73
N VAL A 237 -23.39 -9.45 -20.55
CA VAL A 237 -24.38 -8.37 -20.32
C VAL A 237 -25.46 -8.30 -21.42
N GLY A 238 -25.28 -8.99 -22.55
CA GLY A 238 -26.29 -9.04 -23.62
C GLY A 238 -27.45 -10.03 -23.38
N GLY A 239 -27.35 -10.90 -22.37
CA GLY A 239 -28.26 -12.03 -22.19
C GLY A 239 -29.48 -11.81 -21.28
N SER A 240 -29.59 -10.69 -20.55
CA SER A 240 -30.63 -10.52 -19.52
C SER A 240 -31.76 -9.53 -19.86
N VAL A 241 -31.78 -8.97 -21.08
CA VAL A 241 -32.78 -7.93 -21.47
C VAL A 241 -33.83 -8.42 -22.49
N LEU A 242 -33.82 -9.68 -22.92
CA LEU A 242 -34.78 -10.18 -23.93
C LEU A 242 -35.64 -11.39 -23.49
N ALA A 243 -35.98 -11.49 -22.21
CA ALA A 243 -36.92 -12.51 -21.72
C ALA A 243 -38.00 -11.94 -20.79
N THR A 244 -38.60 -10.79 -21.14
CA THR A 244 -39.91 -10.38 -20.64
C THR A 244 -40.53 -9.40 -21.63
N GLY A 245 -41.34 -9.92 -22.55
CA GLY A 245 -42.02 -9.16 -23.60
C GLY A 245 -42.64 -10.09 -24.61
#